data_AF-A0A0L8VFP7-F1
#
_entry.id   AF-A0A0L8VFP7-F1
#
_cell.length_a   1.000
_cell.length_b   1.000
_cell.length_c   1.000
_cell.angle_alpha   90.00
_cell.angle_beta   90.00
_cell.angle_gamma   90.00
#
_symmetry.space_group_name_H-M   'P 1'
#
loop_
_entity.id
_entity.type
_entity.pdbx_description
1 polymer ?
#
loop_
_entity_poly.entity_id
_entity_poly.type
_entity_poly.pdbx_seq_one_letter_code
_entity_poly.pdbx_strand_id
1 'polypeptide(L)'
;MGSLNEKEKRDFVSQTITLVEQEASTLQAAGFDPLNRLEKLKTERATASEAEIAQQKAQAASLDATIVANSTLKVAYDDASSIIDLIEGLLGKDNSLVHKLRQLRG
;
A
#
# COMPACT_ATOMS: atom_id res chain seq x y z
N MET A 1 8.59 -26.78 10.70
CA MET A 1 9.21 -26.23 9.48
C MET A 1 9.06 -24.72 9.56
N GLY A 2 10.14 -24.00 9.83
CA GLY A 2 10.10 -22.54 9.94
C GLY A 2 9.72 -21.93 8.59
N SER A 3 8.71 -21.07 8.57
CA SER A 3 8.23 -20.43 7.34
C SER A 3 9.26 -19.41 6.86
N LEU A 4 9.82 -19.63 5.68
CA LEU A 4 10.64 -18.62 4.99
C LEU A 4 9.84 -17.32 4.86
N ASN A 5 10.49 -16.18 5.08
CA ASN A 5 9.93 -14.88 4.74
C ASN A 5 9.89 -14.68 3.21
N GLU A 6 9.22 -13.65 2.72
CA GLU A 6 9.03 -13.44 1.27
C GLU A 6 10.35 -13.29 0.51
N LYS A 7 11.33 -12.59 1.10
CA LYS A 7 12.67 -12.46 0.52
C LYS A 7 13.34 -13.83 0.39
N GLU A 8 13.32 -14.62 1.47
CA GLU A 8 13.88 -15.97 1.49
C GLU A 8 13.20 -16.91 0.49
N LYS A 9 11.88 -16.78 0.28
CA LYS A 9 11.15 -17.52 -0.76
C LYS A 9 11.59 -17.10 -2.16
N ARG A 10 11.75 -15.79 -2.43
CA ARG A 10 12.23 -15.28 -3.73
C ARG A 10 13.67 -15.73 -4.02
N ASP A 11 14.53 -15.69 -3.01
CA ASP A 11 15.92 -16.13 -3.11
C ASP A 11 15.98 -17.63 -3.39
N PHE A 12 15.19 -18.43 -2.68
CA PHE A 12 15.08 -19.87 -2.91
C PHE A 12 14.64 -20.21 -4.35
N VAL A 13 13.57 -19.57 -4.84
CA VAL A 13 13.09 -19.78 -6.22
C VAL A 13 14.16 -19.39 -7.24
N SER A 14 14.86 -18.27 -7.01
CA SER A 14 15.90 -17.79 -7.91
C SER A 14 17.10 -18.74 -7.96
N GLN A 15 17.57 -19.21 -6.80
CA GLN A 15 18.66 -20.20 -6.72
C GLN A 15 18.25 -21.52 -7.37
N THR A 16 17.00 -21.95 -7.18
CA THR A 16 16.47 -23.16 -7.83
C THR A 16 16.49 -23.04 -9.35
N ILE A 17 16.01 -21.92 -9.90
CA ILE A 17 16.05 -21.68 -11.35
C ILE A 17 17.49 -21.74 -11.86
N THR A 18 18.41 -21.00 -11.22
CA THR A 18 19.82 -20.94 -11.64
C THR A 18 20.49 -22.31 -11.61
N LEU A 19 20.28 -23.08 -10.54
CA LEU A 19 20.91 -24.40 -10.40
C LEU A 19 20.36 -25.40 -11.44
N VAL A 20 19.04 -25.38 -11.69
CA VAL A 20 18.42 -26.27 -12.68
C VAL A 20 18.83 -25.88 -14.10
N GLU A 21 19.05 -24.59 -14.39
CA GLU A 21 19.61 -24.13 -15.67
C GLU A 21 21.05 -24.62 -15.88
N GLN A 22 21.88 -24.51 -14.84
CA GLN A 22 23.28 -24.94 -14.88
C GLN A 22 23.41 -26.45 -15.08
N GLU A 23 22.52 -27.24 -14.46
CA GLU A 23 22.54 -28.71 -14.50
C GLU A 23 21.60 -29.32 -15.55
N ALA A 24 21.09 -28.51 -16.50
CA ALA A 24 20.09 -28.96 -17.47
C ALA A 24 20.56 -30.17 -18.30
N SER A 25 21.84 -30.24 -18.68
CA SER A 25 22.40 -31.36 -19.44
C SER A 25 22.44 -32.66 -18.62
N THR A 26 22.85 -32.57 -17.35
CA THR A 26 22.84 -33.70 -16.40
C THR A 26 21.43 -34.24 -16.20
N LEU A 27 20.45 -33.34 -16.06
CA LEU A 27 19.03 -33.69 -15.91
C LEU A 27 18.46 -34.35 -17.15
N GLN A 28 18.77 -33.82 -18.34
CA GLN A 28 18.34 -34.41 -19.61
C GLN A 28 18.96 -35.79 -19.84
N ALA A 29 20.25 -35.99 -19.49
CA ALA A 29 20.90 -37.29 -19.53
C ALA A 29 20.24 -38.31 -18.58
N ALA A 30 19.64 -37.85 -17.47
CA ALA A 30 18.84 -38.66 -16.57
C ALA A 30 17.39 -38.87 -17.04
N GLY A 31 17.02 -38.39 -18.23
CA GLY A 31 15.68 -38.54 -18.80
C GLY A 31 14.66 -37.51 -18.31
N PHE A 32 15.09 -36.42 -17.67
CA PHE A 32 14.22 -35.34 -17.23
C PHE A 32 14.48 -34.05 -18.03
N ASP A 33 13.44 -33.53 -18.68
CA ASP A 33 13.49 -32.22 -19.33
C ASP A 33 12.90 -31.13 -18.41
N PRO A 34 13.73 -30.24 -17.83
CA PRO A 34 13.26 -29.20 -16.91
C PRO A 34 12.60 -28.01 -17.59
N LEU A 35 12.74 -27.82 -18.91
CA LEU A 35 12.46 -26.55 -19.61
C LEU A 35 11.08 -25.97 -19.28
N ASN A 36 10.02 -26.75 -19.47
CA ASN A 36 8.66 -26.28 -19.25
C ASN A 36 8.40 -25.87 -17.79
N ARG A 37 9.00 -26.58 -16.83
CA ARG A 37 8.84 -26.28 -15.40
C ARG A 37 9.64 -25.04 -15.01
N LEU A 38 10.82 -24.89 -15.59
CA LEU A 38 11.69 -23.75 -15.35
C LEU A 38 11.07 -22.45 -15.90
N GLU A 39 10.52 -22.50 -17.13
CA GLU A 39 9.82 -21.36 -17.71
C GLU A 39 8.61 -20.97 -16.88
N LYS A 40 7.82 -21.95 -16.41
CA LYS A 40 6.73 -21.70 -15.47
C LYS A 40 7.20 -21.00 -14.19
N LEU A 41 8.28 -21.50 -13.56
CA LEU A 41 8.86 -20.90 -12.35
C LEU A 41 9.34 -19.47 -12.58
N LYS A 42 9.95 -19.18 -13.73
CA LYS A 42 10.35 -17.82 -14.12
C LYS A 42 9.14 -16.89 -14.23
N THR A 43 8.07 -17.36 -14.89
CA THR A 43 6.82 -16.60 -15.01
C THR A 43 6.20 -16.34 -13.64
N GLU A 44 6.05 -17.36 -12.80
CA GLU A 44 5.50 -17.22 -11.45
C GLU A 44 6.30 -16.23 -10.60
N ARG A 45 7.64 -16.29 -10.65
CA ARG A 45 8.52 -15.34 -9.96
C ARG A 45 8.33 -13.91 -10.47
N ALA A 46 8.24 -13.72 -11.79
CA ALA A 46 8.03 -12.41 -12.39
C ALA A 46 6.68 -11.82 -11.97
N THR A 47 5.60 -12.60 -12.06
CA THR A 47 4.26 -12.18 -11.63
C THR A 47 4.23 -11.81 -10.14
N ALA A 48 4.89 -12.60 -9.28
CA ALA A 48 4.99 -12.27 -7.86
C ALA A 48 5.73 -10.93 -7.64
N SER A 49 6.85 -10.70 -8.33
CA SER A 49 7.59 -9.44 -8.24
C SER A 49 6.77 -8.24 -8.72
N GLU A 50 6.00 -8.39 -9.80
CA GLU A 50 5.12 -7.33 -10.30
C GLU A 50 4.00 -7.00 -9.31
N ALA A 51 3.42 -8.02 -8.70
CA ALA A 51 2.38 -7.86 -7.68
C ALA A 51 2.91 -7.14 -6.42
N GLU A 52 4.12 -7.48 -5.95
CA GLU A 52 4.78 -6.78 -4.83
C GLU A 52 5.04 -5.30 -5.15
N ILE A 53 5.51 -5.00 -6.36
CA ILE A 53 5.71 -3.60 -6.80
C ILE A 53 4.37 -2.85 -6.82
N ALA A 54 3.31 -3.48 -7.33
CA ALA A 54 1.97 -2.90 -7.36
C ALA A 54 1.43 -2.65 -5.94
N GLN A 55 1.66 -3.58 -5.01
CA GLN A 55 1.28 -3.44 -3.61
C GLN A 55 1.99 -2.24 -2.96
N GLN A 56 3.30 -2.10 -3.16
CA GLN A 56 4.07 -0.96 -2.62
C GLN A 56 3.57 0.37 -3.17
N LYS A 57 3.28 0.45 -4.47
CA LYS A 57 2.69 1.65 -5.09
C LYS A 57 1.31 1.98 -4.50
N ALA A 58 0.45 0.97 -4.31
CA ALA A 58 -0.86 1.16 -3.71
C ALA A 58 -0.75 1.65 -2.25
N GLN A 59 0.21 1.12 -1.49
CA GLN A 59 0.47 1.56 -0.12
C GLN A 59 0.93 3.03 -0.08
N ALA A 60 1.86 3.43 -0.95
CA ALA A 60 2.28 4.82 -1.06
C ALA A 60 1.10 5.75 -1.41
N ALA A 61 0.30 5.39 -2.41
CA ALA A 61 -0.88 6.15 -2.79
C ALA A 61 -1.91 6.27 -1.66
N SER A 62 -2.09 5.22 -0.84
CA SER A 62 -2.96 5.25 0.33
C SER A 62 -2.44 6.22 1.41
N LEU A 63 -1.13 6.28 1.63
CA LEU A 63 -0.51 7.21 2.57
C LEU A 63 -0.70 8.65 2.11
N ASP A 64 -0.43 8.93 0.83
CA ASP A 64 -0.62 10.26 0.24
C ASP A 64 -2.08 10.70 0.34
N ALA A 65 -3.03 9.81 0.00
CA ALA A 65 -4.46 10.09 0.15
C ALA A 65 -4.85 10.40 1.60
N THR A 66 -4.23 9.73 2.57
CA THR A 66 -4.47 9.98 4.01
C THR A 66 -3.96 11.36 4.42
N ILE A 67 -2.79 11.77 3.95
CA ILE A 67 -2.22 13.10 4.20
C ILE A 67 -3.14 14.18 3.63
N VAL A 68 -3.58 14.01 2.37
CA VAL A 68 -4.50 14.95 1.73
C VAL A 68 -5.82 15.01 2.48
N ALA A 69 -6.44 13.88 2.80
CA ALA A 69 -7.70 13.85 3.54
C ALA A 69 -7.61 14.57 4.88
N ASN A 70 -6.57 14.31 5.67
CA ASN A 70 -6.39 14.91 6.99
C ASN A 70 -6.11 16.43 6.90
N SER A 71 -5.25 16.84 5.95
CA SER A 71 -4.93 18.26 5.76
C SER A 71 -6.14 19.05 5.25
N THR A 72 -6.89 18.52 4.29
CA THR A 72 -8.13 19.14 3.80
C THR A 72 -9.19 19.20 4.89
N LEU A 73 -9.36 18.14 5.68
CA LEU A 73 -10.32 18.15 6.79
C LEU A 73 -9.95 19.19 7.84
N LYS A 74 -8.66 19.37 8.14
CA LYS A 74 -8.20 20.43 9.04
C LYS A 74 -8.57 21.81 8.51
N VAL A 75 -8.31 22.08 7.23
CA VAL A 75 -8.69 23.37 6.61
C VAL A 75 -10.20 23.57 6.69
N ALA A 76 -10.99 22.56 6.36
CA ALA A 76 -12.44 22.64 6.45
C ALA A 76 -12.94 22.92 7.89
N TYR A 77 -12.28 22.35 8.90
CA TYR A 77 -12.57 22.62 10.31
C TYR A 77 -12.20 24.05 10.71
N ASP A 78 -11.04 24.54 10.29
CA ASP A 78 -10.58 25.91 10.55
C ASP A 78 -11.54 26.92 9.89
N ASP A 79 -11.97 26.66 8.65
CA ASP A 79 -12.95 27.47 7.93
C ASP A 79 -14.31 27.46 8.62
N ALA A 80 -14.80 26.28 9.04
CA ALA A 80 -16.03 26.17 9.81
C ALA A 80 -15.95 26.95 11.12
N SER A 81 -14.80 26.91 11.81
CA SER A 81 -14.57 27.67 13.04
C SER A 81 -14.58 29.18 12.80
N SER A 82 -13.97 29.63 11.71
CA SER A 82 -13.98 31.05 11.29
C SER A 82 -15.40 31.54 11.00
N ILE A 83 -16.24 30.73 10.36
CA ILE A 83 -17.65 31.06 10.13
C ILE A 83 -18.40 31.26 11.45
N ILE A 84 -18.14 30.42 12.46
CA ILE A 84 -18.77 30.56 13.79
C ILE A 84 -18.37 31.90 14.42
N ASP A 85 -17.09 32.28 14.32
CA ASP A 85 -16.59 33.55 14.87
C ASP A 85 -17.20 34.76 14.14
N LEU A 86 -17.39 34.68 12.82
CA LEU A 86 -18.08 35.71 12.03
C LEU A 86 -19.55 35.86 12.44
N ILE A 87 -20.26 34.74 12.62
CA ILE A 87 -21.66 34.74 13.07
C ILE A 87 -21.77 35.34 14.48
N GLU A 88 -20.83 35.03 15.37
CA GLU A 88 -20.75 35.65 16.69
C GLU A 88 -20.52 37.16 16.63
N GLY A 89 -19.58 37.62 15.79
CA GLY A 89 -19.33 39.04 15.59
C GLY A 89 -20.58 39.79 15.10
N LEU A 90 -21.42 39.14 14.29
CA LEU A 90 -22.65 39.72 13.75
C LEU A 90 -23.82 39.70 14.76
N LEU A 91 -24.06 38.57 15.43
CA LEU A 91 -25.25 38.34 16.24
C LEU A 91 -25.05 38.57 17.73
N GLY A 92 -23.80 38.70 18.18
CA GLY A 92 -23.42 38.80 19.58
C GLY A 92 -23.32 37.43 20.27
N LYS A 93 -22.46 37.36 21.28
CA LYS A 93 -22.11 36.15 22.03
C LYS A 93 -23.27 35.44 22.75
N ASP A 94 -24.31 36.19 23.10
CA ASP A 94 -25.47 35.69 23.86
C ASP A 94 -26.60 35.17 22.95
N ASN A 95 -26.37 35.16 21.63
CA ASN A 95 -27.35 34.66 20.67
C ASN A 95 -27.47 33.13 20.77
N SER A 96 -28.72 32.63 20.83
CA SER A 96 -29.00 31.19 20.93
C SER A 96 -28.39 30.34 19.79
N LEU A 97 -28.25 30.89 18.58
CA LEU A 97 -27.60 30.22 17.45
C LEU A 97 -26.08 30.11 17.66
N VAL A 98 -25.44 31.18 18.14
CA VAL A 98 -24.01 31.20 18.45
C VAL A 98 -23.68 30.16 19.52
N HIS A 99 -24.51 30.04 20.56
CA HIS A 99 -24.33 29.01 21.59
C HIS A 99 -24.39 27.58 21.02
N LYS A 100 -25.36 27.29 20.14
CA LYS A 100 -25.47 25.96 19.49
C LYS A 100 -24.26 25.67 18.59
N LEU A 101 -23.81 26.64 17.81
CA LEU A 101 -22.66 26.47 16.92
C LEU A 101 -21.35 26.26 17.70
N ARG A 102 -21.14 27.00 18.79
CA ARG A 102 -20.00 26.78 19.68
C ARG A 102 -20.00 25.39 20.33
N GLN A 103 -21.16 24.86 20.69
CA GLN A 103 -21.27 23.49 21.22
C GLN A 103 -20.84 22.43 20.20
N LEU A 104 -21.05 22.67 18.90
CA LEU A 104 -20.58 21.77 17.83
C LEU A 104 -19.06 21.84 17.61
N ARG A 105 -18.43 22.95 17.99
CA ARG A 105 -17.00 23.18 17.78
C ARG A 105 -16.10 22.35 18.70
N GLY A 106 -16.61 21.78 19.80
CA GLY A 106 -15.82 20.94 20.72
C GLY A 106 -14.79 21.73 21.52
#